data_AF-A0A9D7NDS0-F1
#
_entry.id   AF-A0A9D7NDS0-F1
#
_cell.length_a   1.000
_cell.length_b   1.000
_cell.length_c   1.000
_cell.angle_alpha   90.00
_cell.angle_beta   90.00
_cell.angle_gamma   90.00
#
_symmetry.space_group_name_H-M   'P 1'
#
loop_
_entity.id
_entity.type
_entity.pdbx_description
1 polymer ?
#
loop_
_entity_poly.entity_id
_entity_poly.type
_entity_poly.pdbx_seq_one_letter_code
_entity_poly.pdbx_strand_id
1 'polypeptide(L)'
;MATQHVNKITVFMYRPGGTGDCFLLQFKKGNQVSFNLMIDCGCITGGKQNFIPILDDLTAKTKGKIDLLVLTHEHADHINGFTSVAEKFVNLTIAKVWFAWTENKDDPEANNYRQHHTEQKMALAQATTKLNKLERDHYFHKLLELENQGAELAGGIHHFIDSLNGLNGLNEATMAANGTETMEDILRRLKIIDNNTVVEYRYPGQTLEDVLGAEGIRFFILGPPKSLDLLSKEEGKNEGYEKRENKSTTNLAFIEALSVSEDNAQDQIPFESDFFLRQRLPTLLLNLKKNTMLMSRPGAKLTTTGSLAGRNWR
;
A
#
# COMPACT_ATOMS: atom_id res chain seq x y z
N MET A 1 -37.27 -17.52 -20.38
CA MET A 1 -37.41 -17.33 -18.92
C MET A 1 -36.81 -15.97 -18.59
N ALA A 2 -37.48 -15.13 -17.80
CA ALA A 2 -36.89 -13.86 -17.38
C ALA A 2 -35.59 -14.13 -16.62
N THR A 3 -34.49 -13.52 -17.05
CA THR A 3 -33.19 -13.64 -16.39
C THR A 3 -33.35 -13.11 -14.96
N GLN A 4 -33.26 -13.99 -13.97
CA GLN A 4 -33.40 -13.57 -12.59
C GLN A 4 -32.21 -12.68 -12.23
N HIS A 5 -32.47 -11.45 -11.79
CA HIS A 5 -31.43 -10.55 -11.30
C HIS A 5 -30.87 -11.03 -9.97
N VAL A 6 -29.64 -10.61 -9.67
CA VAL A 6 -29.06 -10.77 -8.34
C VAL A 6 -29.95 -10.06 -7.32
N ASN A 7 -30.30 -10.75 -6.24
CA ASN A 7 -31.11 -10.19 -5.16
C ASN A 7 -30.40 -10.21 -3.79
N LYS A 8 -29.22 -10.84 -3.71
CA LYS A 8 -28.40 -10.88 -2.50
C LYS A 8 -26.92 -10.98 -2.85
N ILE A 9 -26.09 -10.28 -2.09
CA ILE A 9 -24.63 -10.41 -2.15
C ILE A 9 -24.16 -10.78 -0.75
N THR A 10 -23.32 -11.81 -0.64
CA THR A 10 -22.62 -12.16 0.60
C THR A 10 -21.17 -11.71 0.48
N VAL A 11 -20.70 -10.91 1.44
CA VAL A 11 -19.33 -10.39 1.46
C VAL A 11 -18.54 -11.10 2.55
N PHE A 12 -17.42 -11.69 2.17
CA PHE A 12 -16.43 -12.24 3.08
C PHE A 12 -15.21 -11.32 3.04
N MET A 13 -14.90 -10.72 4.20
CA MET A 13 -13.71 -9.90 4.40
C MET A 13 -12.69 -10.73 5.17
N TYR A 14 -11.61 -11.15 4.51
CA TYR A 14 -10.58 -11.95 5.14
C TYR A 14 -9.56 -11.07 5.86
N ARG A 15 -8.97 -11.59 6.94
CA ARG A 15 -8.01 -10.85 7.77
C ARG A 15 -6.73 -11.68 7.90
N PRO A 16 -5.73 -11.48 7.01
CA PRO A 16 -4.48 -12.25 7.06
C PRO A 16 -3.54 -11.81 8.20
N GLY A 17 -3.95 -10.87 9.06
CA GLY A 17 -3.19 -10.49 10.27
C GLY A 17 -2.58 -9.09 10.25
N GLY A 18 -3.08 -8.19 9.40
CA GLY A 18 -2.59 -6.81 9.30
C GLY A 18 -3.40 -5.98 8.31
N THR A 19 -2.79 -4.89 7.84
CA THR A 19 -3.34 -3.99 6.83
C THR A 19 -3.21 -4.61 5.44
N GLY A 20 -4.29 -4.59 4.67
CA GLY A 20 -4.37 -5.09 3.31
C GLY A 20 -5.77 -5.60 2.98
N ASP A 21 -5.95 -6.01 1.74
CA ASP A 21 -7.26 -6.35 1.20
C ASP A 21 -7.31 -7.80 0.67
N CYS A 22 -8.34 -8.52 1.09
CA CYS A 22 -8.66 -9.85 0.56
C CYS A 22 -10.14 -10.13 0.77
N PHE A 23 -10.90 -10.14 -0.34
CA PHE A 23 -12.35 -10.24 -0.29
C PHE A 23 -12.88 -11.31 -1.24
N LEU A 24 -13.95 -11.97 -0.81
CA LEU A 24 -14.81 -12.77 -1.67
C LEU A 24 -16.24 -12.22 -1.61
N LEU A 25 -16.81 -11.91 -2.76
CA LEU A 25 -18.20 -11.51 -2.92
C LEU A 25 -18.94 -12.61 -3.69
N GLN A 26 -19.99 -13.15 -3.09
CA GLN A 26 -20.88 -14.12 -3.72
C GLN A 26 -22.21 -13.49 -4.05
N PHE A 27 -22.46 -13.29 -5.34
CA PHE A 27 -23.72 -12.79 -5.88
C PHE A 27 -24.69 -13.95 -6.01
N LYS A 28 -25.94 -13.73 -5.61
CA LYS A 28 -26.95 -14.77 -5.51
C LYS A 28 -28.23 -14.40 -6.23
N LYS A 29 -28.77 -15.38 -6.94
CA LYS A 29 -30.12 -15.39 -7.52
C LYS A 29 -30.97 -16.31 -6.65
N GLY A 30 -31.66 -15.73 -5.67
CA GLY A 30 -32.29 -16.49 -4.60
C GLY A 30 -31.23 -17.13 -3.68
N ASN A 31 -31.26 -18.45 -3.53
CA ASN A 31 -30.30 -19.18 -2.69
C ASN A 31 -29.07 -19.70 -3.45
N GLN A 32 -29.04 -19.57 -4.77
CA GLN A 32 -27.95 -20.06 -5.60
C GLN A 32 -26.92 -18.96 -5.84
N VAL A 33 -25.64 -19.28 -5.62
CA VAL A 33 -24.52 -18.43 -6.04
C VAL A 33 -24.44 -18.46 -7.56
N SER A 34 -24.53 -17.29 -8.18
CA SER A 34 -24.48 -17.10 -9.63
C SER A 34 -23.16 -16.51 -10.12
N PHE A 35 -22.41 -15.84 -9.23
CA PHE A 35 -21.13 -15.21 -9.57
C PHE A 35 -20.25 -15.08 -8.32
N ASN A 36 -19.00 -15.52 -8.44
CA ASN A 36 -17.94 -15.37 -7.44
C ASN A 36 -16.96 -14.29 -7.90
N LEU A 37 -16.92 -13.17 -7.19
CA LEU A 37 -15.95 -12.10 -7.38
C LEU A 37 -14.92 -12.16 -6.25
N MET A 38 -13.64 -12.25 -6.61
CA MET A 38 -12.53 -12.07 -5.67
C MET A 38 -11.93 -10.68 -5.89
N ILE A 39 -11.63 -9.97 -4.81
CA ILE A 39 -10.92 -8.69 -4.86
C ILE A 39 -9.67 -8.83 -3.99
N ASP A 40 -8.51 -8.72 -4.63
CA ASP A 40 -7.19 -8.77 -4.01
C ASP A 40 -6.92 -10.02 -3.15
N CYS A 41 -5.66 -10.18 -2.74
CA CYS A 41 -5.22 -11.14 -1.75
C CYS A 41 -3.88 -10.68 -1.16
N GLY A 42 -3.93 -9.71 -0.25
CA GLY A 42 -2.71 -9.22 0.38
C GLY A 42 -2.87 -8.79 1.83
N CYS A 43 -1.72 -8.61 2.47
CA CYS A 43 -1.57 -8.08 3.82
C CYS A 43 -0.09 -7.77 4.09
N ILE A 44 0.24 -6.53 4.48
CA ILE A 44 1.63 -6.07 4.74
C ILE A 44 2.42 -7.07 5.59
N THR A 45 1.80 -7.60 6.64
CA THR A 45 2.42 -8.51 7.62
C THR A 45 2.03 -9.98 7.42
N GLY A 46 1.26 -10.29 6.38
CA GLY A 46 0.72 -11.62 6.14
C GLY A 46 1.76 -12.57 5.57
N GLY A 47 1.89 -13.76 6.16
CA GLY A 47 2.71 -14.86 5.64
C GLY A 47 1.89 -16.04 5.14
N LYS A 48 2.57 -17.09 4.65
CA LYS A 48 1.92 -18.31 4.12
C LYS A 48 0.90 -18.91 5.10
N GLN A 49 1.26 -18.98 6.37
CA GLN A 49 0.42 -19.51 7.45
C GLN A 49 -0.89 -18.73 7.63
N ASN A 50 -0.91 -17.46 7.25
CA ASN A 50 -2.11 -16.62 7.32
C ASN A 50 -2.99 -16.79 6.08
N PHE A 51 -2.39 -16.92 4.91
CA PHE A 51 -3.13 -17.04 3.65
C PHE A 51 -3.68 -18.45 3.39
N ILE A 52 -3.00 -19.51 3.82
CA ILE A 52 -3.46 -20.90 3.58
C ILE A 52 -4.91 -21.12 4.08
N PRO A 53 -5.29 -20.79 5.33
CA PRO A 53 -6.66 -20.98 5.81
C PRO A 53 -7.69 -20.15 5.03
N ILE A 54 -7.30 -18.95 4.59
CA ILE A 54 -8.15 -18.06 3.78
C ILE A 54 -8.43 -18.72 2.43
N LEU A 55 -7.40 -19.20 1.75
CA LEU A 55 -7.52 -19.84 0.44
C LEU A 55 -8.27 -21.17 0.52
N ASP A 56 -8.10 -21.94 1.59
CA ASP A 56 -8.86 -23.17 1.81
C ASP A 56 -10.36 -22.88 1.99
N ASP A 57 -10.71 -21.85 2.78
CA ASP A 57 -12.10 -21.41 2.95
C ASP A 57 -12.71 -20.85 1.67
N LEU A 58 -11.96 -20.02 0.94
CA LEU A 58 -12.35 -19.46 -0.34
C LEU A 58 -12.59 -20.56 -1.38
N THR A 59 -11.69 -21.53 -1.48
CA THR A 59 -11.83 -22.69 -2.38
C THR A 59 -13.10 -23.48 -2.05
N ALA A 60 -13.36 -23.74 -0.76
CA ALA A 60 -14.56 -24.46 -0.33
C ALA A 60 -15.85 -23.69 -0.68
N LYS A 61 -15.89 -22.37 -0.44
CA LYS A 61 -17.06 -21.51 -0.72
C LYS A 61 -17.36 -21.37 -2.21
N THR A 62 -16.32 -21.34 -3.03
CA THR A 62 -16.41 -21.10 -4.47
C THR A 62 -16.46 -22.40 -5.28
N LYS A 63 -16.23 -23.54 -4.63
CA LYS A 63 -16.02 -24.85 -5.26
C LYS A 63 -14.91 -24.80 -6.30
N GLY A 64 -13.87 -24.03 -6.01
CA GLY A 64 -12.70 -23.85 -6.87
C GLY A 64 -12.89 -22.91 -8.05
N LYS A 65 -14.00 -22.18 -8.18
CA LYS A 65 -14.26 -21.30 -9.34
C LYS A 65 -14.43 -19.83 -8.95
N ILE A 66 -13.56 -18.98 -9.49
CA ILE A 66 -13.68 -17.52 -9.45
C ILE A 66 -14.10 -17.04 -10.84
N ASP A 67 -15.25 -16.38 -10.91
CA ASP A 67 -15.76 -15.86 -12.19
C ASP A 67 -15.05 -14.56 -12.58
N LEU A 68 -14.66 -13.76 -11.59
CA LEU A 68 -13.87 -12.55 -11.78
C LEU A 68 -12.93 -12.29 -10.60
N LEU A 69 -11.64 -12.19 -10.88
CA LEU A 69 -10.64 -11.62 -9.97
C LEU A 69 -10.43 -10.14 -10.32
N VAL A 70 -10.54 -9.26 -9.35
CA VAL A 70 -10.20 -7.84 -9.50
C VAL A 70 -8.92 -7.59 -8.71
N LEU A 71 -7.92 -7.00 -9.38
CA LEU A 71 -6.70 -6.53 -8.75
C LEU A 71 -6.66 -5.02 -8.81
N THR A 72 -6.67 -4.40 -7.63
CA THR A 72 -6.83 -2.94 -7.50
C THR A 72 -5.57 -2.19 -7.91
N HIS A 73 -4.41 -2.59 -7.37
CA HIS A 73 -3.10 -2.02 -7.67
C HIS A 73 -1.97 -2.93 -7.18
N GLU A 74 -0.73 -2.57 -7.50
CA GLU A 74 0.46 -3.41 -7.37
C GLU A 74 1.10 -3.41 -5.97
N HIS A 75 0.49 -2.78 -4.98
CA HIS A 75 1.06 -2.71 -3.63
C HIS A 75 1.00 -4.07 -2.92
N ALA A 76 2.02 -4.33 -2.11
CA ALA A 76 2.25 -5.62 -1.47
C ALA A 76 1.06 -6.09 -0.61
N ASP A 77 0.35 -5.14 0.01
CA ASP A 77 -0.83 -5.39 0.84
C ASP A 77 -2.09 -5.78 0.06
N HIS A 78 -2.02 -5.81 -1.28
CA HIS A 78 -3.07 -6.31 -2.15
C HIS A 78 -2.68 -7.59 -2.87
N ILE A 79 -1.39 -7.84 -3.09
CA ILE A 79 -0.95 -8.90 -4.01
C ILE A 79 0.00 -9.96 -3.41
N ASN A 80 0.58 -9.72 -2.23
CA ASN A 80 1.61 -10.63 -1.71
C ASN A 80 1.09 -12.04 -1.34
N GLY A 81 -0.22 -12.23 -1.19
CA GLY A 81 -0.81 -13.55 -0.99
C GLY A 81 -0.68 -14.43 -2.25
N PHE A 82 -0.75 -13.84 -3.45
CA PHE A 82 -0.59 -14.58 -4.70
C PHE A 82 0.80 -15.22 -4.83
N THR A 83 1.85 -14.57 -4.33
CA THR A 83 3.19 -15.16 -4.28
C THR A 83 3.41 -16.05 -3.08
N SER A 84 2.90 -15.65 -1.92
CA SER A 84 3.08 -16.40 -0.68
C SER A 84 2.51 -17.81 -0.79
N VAL A 85 1.34 -17.97 -1.43
CA VAL A 85 0.64 -19.25 -1.53
C VAL A 85 0.19 -19.56 -2.96
N ALA A 86 1.05 -19.26 -3.95
CA ALA A 86 0.79 -19.50 -5.38
C ALA A 86 0.28 -20.93 -5.65
N GLU A 87 0.82 -21.93 -4.95
CA GLU A 87 0.43 -23.33 -5.04
C GLU A 87 -1.05 -23.61 -4.72
N LYS A 88 -1.69 -22.77 -3.90
CA LYS A 88 -3.12 -22.88 -3.57
C LYS A 88 -3.99 -22.33 -4.70
N PHE A 89 -3.54 -21.25 -5.32
CA PHE A 89 -4.23 -20.61 -6.44
C PHE A 89 -4.25 -21.45 -7.71
N VAL A 90 -3.22 -22.27 -7.96
CA VAL A 90 -3.18 -23.19 -9.11
C VAL A 90 -4.37 -24.18 -9.12
N ASN A 91 -4.99 -24.43 -7.96
CA ASN A 91 -6.18 -25.29 -7.85
C ASN A 91 -7.50 -24.56 -8.09
N LEU A 92 -7.47 -23.24 -8.31
CA LEU A 92 -8.63 -22.42 -8.63
C LEU A 92 -8.72 -22.19 -10.14
N THR A 93 -9.93 -22.25 -10.68
CA THR A 93 -10.21 -21.74 -12.02
C THR A 93 -10.60 -20.28 -11.92
N ILE A 94 -9.77 -19.38 -12.46
CA ILE A 94 -10.07 -17.96 -12.61
C ILE A 94 -10.50 -17.71 -14.06
N ALA A 95 -11.79 -17.41 -14.26
CA ALA A 95 -12.34 -17.23 -15.60
C ALA A 95 -11.95 -15.88 -16.23
N LYS A 96 -11.91 -14.83 -15.41
CA LYS A 96 -11.61 -13.46 -15.85
C LYS A 96 -10.80 -12.71 -14.80
N VAL A 97 -9.91 -11.83 -15.24
CA VAL A 97 -9.21 -10.86 -14.39
C VAL A 97 -9.47 -9.44 -14.89
N TRP A 98 -9.75 -8.53 -13.96
CA TRP A 98 -9.68 -7.09 -14.17
C TRP A 98 -8.46 -6.52 -13.50
N PHE A 99 -7.66 -5.82 -14.30
CA PHE A 99 -6.57 -4.99 -13.82
C PHE A 99 -6.92 -3.51 -14.01
N ALA A 100 -6.28 -2.65 -13.23
CA ALA A 100 -6.22 -1.22 -13.53
C ALA A 100 -5.56 -0.95 -14.88
N TRP A 101 -5.90 0.18 -15.51
CA TRP A 101 -5.27 0.64 -16.74
C TRP A 101 -3.74 0.81 -16.62
N THR A 102 -3.24 1.02 -15.40
CA THR A 102 -1.81 1.12 -15.07
C THR A 102 -1.05 -0.17 -15.35
N GLU A 103 -1.73 -1.30 -15.60
CA GLU A 103 -1.15 -2.58 -15.99
C GLU A 103 -1.19 -2.83 -17.50
N ASN A 104 -1.89 -1.98 -18.27
CA ASN A 104 -2.02 -2.17 -19.71
C ASN A 104 -0.66 -1.90 -20.39
N LYS A 105 -0.13 -2.89 -21.11
CA LYS A 105 1.13 -2.78 -21.85
C LYS A 105 0.99 -2.00 -23.15
N ASP A 106 -0.20 -1.96 -23.71
CA ASP A 106 -0.50 -1.26 -24.95
C ASP A 106 -0.84 0.22 -24.71
N ASP A 107 -0.95 0.65 -23.45
CA ASP A 107 -1.23 2.03 -23.06
C ASP A 107 0.09 2.79 -22.81
N PRO A 108 0.47 3.79 -23.65
CA PRO A 108 1.71 4.53 -23.49
C PRO A 108 1.81 5.29 -22.18
N GLU A 109 0.69 5.78 -21.65
CA GLU A 109 0.64 6.51 -20.39
C GLU A 109 0.90 5.56 -19.21
N ALA A 110 0.38 4.33 -19.30
CA ALA A 110 0.62 3.30 -18.29
C ALA A 110 2.09 2.87 -18.28
N ASN A 111 2.68 2.71 -19.47
CA ASN A 111 4.11 2.45 -19.62
C ASN A 111 4.96 3.57 -19.01
N ASN A 112 4.62 4.83 -19.31
CA ASN A 112 5.32 5.99 -18.78
C ASN A 112 5.22 6.05 -17.25
N TYR A 113 4.03 5.83 -16.69
CA TYR A 113 3.80 5.75 -15.25
C TYR A 113 4.67 4.66 -14.58
N ARG A 114 4.63 3.42 -15.12
CA ARG A 114 5.44 2.31 -14.60
C ARG A 114 6.94 2.59 -14.67
N GLN A 115 7.41 3.21 -15.75
CA GLN A 115 8.82 3.58 -15.90
C GLN A 115 9.24 4.59 -14.82
N HIS A 116 8.49 5.67 -14.64
CA HIS A 116 8.80 6.68 -13.61
C HIS A 116 8.78 6.09 -12.19
N HIS A 117 7.77 5.28 -11.86
CA HIS A 117 7.71 4.60 -10.56
C HIS A 117 8.89 3.64 -10.35
N THR A 118 9.32 2.95 -11.41
CA THR A 118 10.49 2.07 -11.35
C THR A 118 11.77 2.85 -11.12
N GLU A 119 11.97 3.96 -11.83
CA GLU A 119 13.13 4.84 -11.64
C GLU A 119 13.19 5.37 -10.20
N GLN A 120 12.06 5.78 -9.62
CA GLN A 120 11.97 6.21 -8.22
C GLN A 120 12.30 5.08 -7.24
N LYS A 121 11.74 3.88 -7.45
CA LYS A 121 12.04 2.70 -6.62
C LYS A 121 13.53 2.35 -6.67
N MET A 122 14.14 2.37 -7.86
CA MET A 122 15.58 2.12 -8.02
C MET A 122 16.43 3.20 -7.34
N ALA A 123 16.05 4.48 -7.47
CA ALA A 123 16.76 5.58 -6.82
C ALA A 123 16.72 5.44 -5.29
N LEU A 124 15.56 5.09 -4.72
CA LEU A 124 15.41 4.83 -3.29
C LEU A 124 16.25 3.61 -2.85
N ALA A 125 16.21 2.51 -3.61
CA ALA A 125 17.03 1.33 -3.35
C ALA A 125 18.54 1.66 -3.32
N GLN A 126 19.00 2.46 -4.29
CA GLN A 126 20.39 2.90 -4.36
C GLN A 126 20.77 3.85 -3.20
N ALA A 127 19.89 4.79 -2.85
CA ALA A 127 20.10 5.69 -1.73
C ALA A 127 20.23 4.93 -0.41
N THR A 128 19.31 4.01 -0.13
CA THR A 128 19.36 3.15 1.05
C THR A 128 20.61 2.27 1.06
N THR A 129 21.03 1.73 -0.09
CA THR A 129 22.29 0.97 -0.19
C THR A 129 23.51 1.82 0.18
N LYS A 130 23.56 3.07 -0.31
CA LYS A 130 24.64 4.01 0.03
C LYS A 130 24.64 4.36 1.52
N LEU A 131 23.46 4.62 2.09
CA LEU A 131 23.32 4.92 3.52
C LEU A 131 23.76 3.76 4.41
N ASN A 132 23.33 2.53 4.12
CA ASN A 132 23.80 1.33 4.81
C ASN A 132 25.33 1.15 4.72
N LYS A 133 25.95 1.56 3.61
CA LYS A 133 27.41 1.50 3.45
C LYS A 133 28.13 2.55 4.31
N LEU A 134 27.60 3.77 4.36
CA LEU A 134 28.14 4.86 5.18
C LEU A 134 28.01 4.56 6.67
N GLU A 135 26.87 4.01 7.09
CA GLU A 135 26.65 3.56 8.47
C GLU A 135 27.70 2.52 8.90
N ARG A 136 27.99 1.54 8.04
CA ARG A 136 29.02 0.51 8.33
C ARG A 136 30.45 1.05 8.28
N ASP A 137 30.68 2.29 7.85
CA ASP A 137 32.00 2.88 7.85
C ASP A 137 32.41 3.29 9.27
N HIS A 138 33.44 2.62 9.77
CA HIS A 138 33.99 2.81 11.11
C HIS A 138 34.43 4.27 11.39
N TYR A 139 34.76 5.02 10.34
CA TYR A 139 35.12 6.44 10.44
C TYR A 139 33.91 7.33 10.75
N PHE A 140 32.74 7.00 10.19
CA PHE A 140 31.50 7.76 10.37
C PHE A 140 30.99 7.66 11.81
N HIS A 141 31.00 6.45 12.38
CA HIS A 141 30.70 6.24 13.79
C HIS A 141 31.67 6.97 14.72
N LYS A 142 32.97 6.94 14.41
CA LYS A 142 33.99 7.59 15.24
C LYS A 142 33.89 9.11 15.23
N LEU A 143 33.47 9.71 14.11
CA LEU A 143 33.18 11.14 14.01
C LEU A 143 32.00 11.54 14.89
N LEU A 144 30.91 10.77 14.85
CA LEU A 144 29.72 11.03 15.65
C LEU A 144 29.98 10.87 17.15
N GLU A 145 30.70 9.82 17.57
CA GLU A 145 31.05 9.59 18.98
C GLU A 145 31.87 10.71 19.63
N LEU A 146 32.57 11.53 18.84
CA LEU A 146 33.36 12.66 19.32
C LEU A 146 32.52 13.92 19.57
N GLU A 147 31.27 13.95 19.11
CA GLU A 147 30.34 15.05 19.33
C GLU A 147 29.52 14.89 20.62
N ASN A 148 29.14 16.01 21.23
CA ASN A 148 28.22 15.99 22.36
C ASN A 148 26.84 15.54 21.88
N GLN A 149 26.27 14.49 22.47
CA GLN A 149 25.06 13.76 22.01
C GLN A 149 25.25 12.86 20.77
N GLY A 150 26.50 12.57 20.37
CA GLY A 150 26.83 11.71 19.24
C GLY A 150 26.14 10.34 19.20
N ALA A 151 25.98 9.72 20.37
CA ALA A 151 25.30 8.41 20.49
C ALA A 151 23.79 8.49 20.17
N GLU A 152 23.14 9.60 20.52
CA GLU A 152 21.70 9.81 20.23
C GLU A 152 21.49 10.11 18.74
N LEU A 153 22.38 10.91 18.15
CA LEU A 153 22.41 11.17 16.71
C LEU A 153 22.67 9.89 15.89
N ALA A 154 23.65 9.07 16.31
CA ALA A 154 23.92 7.78 15.69
C ALA A 154 22.70 6.82 15.78
N GLY A 155 22.02 6.78 16.93
CA GLY A 155 20.78 6.02 17.10
C GLY A 155 19.64 6.51 16.20
N GLY A 156 19.50 7.83 16.02
CA GLY A 156 18.54 8.43 15.10
C GLY A 156 18.82 8.08 13.63
N ILE A 157 20.08 8.13 13.22
CA ILE A 157 20.51 7.72 11.87
C ILE A 157 20.22 6.23 11.63
N HIS A 158 20.53 5.37 12.59
CA HIS A 158 20.24 3.93 12.51
C HIS A 158 18.74 3.66 12.33
N HIS A 159 17.88 4.27 13.16
CA HIS A 159 16.44 4.12 13.04
C HIS A 159 15.88 4.65 11.71
N PHE A 160 16.45 5.73 11.18
CA PHE A 160 16.09 6.26 9.87
C PHE A 160 16.46 5.28 8.75
N ILE A 161 17.68 4.73 8.77
CA ILE A 161 18.13 3.72 7.80
C ILE A 161 17.26 2.45 7.89
N ASP A 162 16.94 1.98 9.09
CA ASP A 162 16.03 0.86 9.30
C ASP A 162 14.63 1.11 8.73
N SER A 163 14.11 2.33 8.89
CA SER A 163 12.82 2.72 8.31
C SER A 163 12.86 2.69 6.78
N LEU A 164 13.94 3.21 6.17
CA LEU A 164 14.15 3.14 4.72
C LEU A 164 14.34 1.71 4.21
N ASN A 165 15.02 0.86 4.98
CA ASN A 165 15.14 -0.57 4.70
C ASN A 165 13.76 -1.25 4.71
N GLY A 166 12.90 -0.90 5.67
CA GLY A 166 11.51 -1.36 5.72
C GLY A 166 10.70 -0.96 4.49
N LEU A 167 10.78 0.32 4.09
CA LEU A 167 10.10 0.82 2.89
C LEU A 167 10.61 0.15 1.60
N ASN A 168 11.92 -0.06 1.49
CA ASN A 168 12.49 -0.82 0.37
C ASN A 168 12.03 -2.27 0.37
N GLY A 169 11.93 -2.93 1.52
CA GLY A 169 11.39 -4.28 1.61
C GLY A 169 9.94 -4.36 1.11
N LEU A 170 9.12 -3.34 1.39
CA LEU A 170 7.76 -3.25 0.83
C LEU A 170 7.77 -3.02 -0.69
N ASN A 171 8.68 -2.18 -1.19
CA ASN A 171 8.87 -1.97 -2.63
C ASN A 171 9.38 -3.22 -3.35
N GLU A 172 10.29 -3.99 -2.77
CA GLU A 172 10.77 -5.26 -3.34
C GLU A 172 9.69 -6.35 -3.30
N ALA A 173 8.83 -6.31 -2.27
CA ALA A 173 7.63 -7.16 -2.22
C ALA A 173 6.60 -6.79 -3.32
N THR A 174 6.70 -5.60 -3.92
CA THR A 174 6.05 -5.33 -5.21
C THR A 174 6.82 -6.04 -6.32
N MET A 175 6.53 -7.32 -6.47
CA MET A 175 6.30 -8.07 -7.71
C MET A 175 7.14 -7.83 -9.00
N ALA A 176 7.55 -6.62 -9.36
CA ALA A 176 8.37 -6.33 -10.52
C ALA A 176 9.88 -6.51 -10.23
N ALA A 177 10.39 -7.74 -10.34
CA ALA A 177 11.81 -8.04 -10.15
C ALA A 177 12.75 -7.30 -11.14
N ASN A 178 12.20 -6.82 -12.27
CA ASN A 178 12.93 -6.09 -13.32
C ASN A 178 12.29 -4.74 -13.68
N GLY A 179 11.39 -4.19 -12.86
CA GLY A 179 10.78 -2.87 -13.09
C GLY A 179 9.80 -2.75 -14.28
N THR A 180 9.73 -3.75 -15.16
CA THR A 180 8.85 -3.74 -16.34
C THR A 180 7.81 -4.87 -16.37
N GLU A 181 7.91 -5.81 -15.42
CA GLU A 181 6.97 -6.95 -15.32
C GLU A 181 5.63 -6.47 -14.75
N THR A 182 4.52 -6.75 -15.43
CA THR A 182 3.17 -6.38 -14.95
C THR A 182 2.62 -7.44 -14.00
N MET A 183 1.59 -7.11 -13.22
CA MET A 183 0.87 -8.09 -12.40
C MET A 183 0.32 -9.25 -13.25
N GLU A 184 -0.11 -8.97 -14.49
CA GLU A 184 -0.52 -10.01 -15.42
C GLU A 184 0.61 -11.01 -15.68
N ASP A 185 1.83 -10.53 -15.98
CA ASP A 185 2.99 -11.40 -16.23
C ASP A 185 3.27 -12.29 -15.03
N ILE A 186 3.13 -11.74 -13.84
CA ILE A 186 3.40 -12.42 -12.58
C ILE A 186 2.38 -13.52 -12.33
N LEU A 187 1.08 -13.21 -12.46
CA LEU A 187 0.05 -14.23 -12.29
C LEU A 187 0.21 -15.36 -13.33
N ARG A 188 0.60 -15.04 -14.56
CA ARG A 188 0.89 -16.04 -15.60
C ARG A 188 2.12 -16.88 -15.25
N ARG A 189 3.21 -16.24 -14.80
CA ARG A 189 4.45 -16.91 -14.37
C ARG A 189 4.22 -17.84 -13.18
N LEU A 190 3.39 -17.42 -12.24
CA LEU A 190 2.97 -18.22 -11.07
C LEU A 190 1.91 -19.27 -11.41
N LYS A 191 1.42 -19.32 -12.65
CA LYS A 191 0.36 -20.23 -13.12
C LYS A 191 -0.97 -20.08 -12.37
N ILE A 192 -1.22 -18.88 -11.86
CA ILE A 192 -2.48 -18.51 -11.20
C ILE A 192 -3.58 -18.27 -12.24
N ILE A 193 -3.18 -17.71 -13.38
CA ILE A 193 -4.04 -17.57 -14.56
C ILE A 193 -3.37 -18.21 -15.76
N ASP A 194 -4.17 -18.67 -16.73
CA ASP A 194 -3.69 -19.34 -17.93
C ASP A 194 -4.09 -18.58 -19.22
N ASN A 195 -3.86 -19.18 -20.38
CA ASN A 195 -4.18 -18.56 -21.67
C ASN A 195 -5.69 -18.50 -21.98
N ASN A 196 -6.51 -19.26 -21.24
CA ASN A 196 -7.96 -19.25 -21.37
C ASN A 196 -8.61 -18.20 -20.44
N THR A 197 -7.88 -17.73 -19.42
CA THR A 197 -8.33 -16.63 -18.56
C THR A 197 -8.45 -15.34 -19.38
N VAL A 198 -9.65 -14.75 -19.37
CA VAL A 198 -9.91 -13.47 -20.03
C VAL A 198 -9.28 -12.35 -19.19
N VAL A 199 -8.42 -11.54 -19.80
CA VAL A 199 -7.81 -10.37 -19.14
C VAL A 199 -8.37 -9.09 -19.74
N GLU A 200 -8.87 -8.18 -18.89
CA GLU A 200 -9.41 -6.89 -19.30
C GLU A 200 -8.83 -5.78 -18.40
N TYR A 201 -8.40 -4.68 -19.01
CA TYR A 201 -7.95 -3.50 -18.28
C TYR A 201 -9.09 -2.51 -18.12
N ARG A 202 -9.25 -1.98 -16.91
CA ARG A 202 -10.35 -1.10 -16.52
C ARG A 202 -9.86 0.33 -16.28
N TYR A 203 -10.65 1.28 -16.77
CA TYR A 203 -10.31 2.70 -16.79
C TYR A 203 -11.27 3.47 -15.89
N PRO A 204 -10.79 4.50 -15.17
CA PRO A 204 -11.63 5.31 -14.31
C PRO A 204 -12.77 5.95 -15.11
N GLY A 205 -13.96 6.01 -14.51
CA GLY A 205 -15.19 6.51 -15.13
C GLY A 205 -15.98 5.47 -15.93
N GLN A 206 -15.42 4.27 -16.18
CA GLN A 206 -16.18 3.20 -16.82
C GLN A 206 -17.30 2.69 -15.90
N THR A 207 -18.46 2.42 -16.52
CA THR A 207 -19.58 1.71 -15.87
C THR A 207 -19.84 0.43 -16.64
N LEU A 208 -19.91 -0.69 -15.92
CA LEU A 208 -20.21 -2.00 -16.49
C LEU A 208 -21.53 -2.49 -15.90
N GLU A 209 -22.45 -2.82 -16.80
CA GLU A 209 -23.78 -3.33 -16.48
C GLU A 209 -23.93 -4.73 -17.07
N ASP A 210 -24.89 -5.51 -16.56
CA ASP A 210 -25.27 -6.82 -17.08
C ASP A 210 -24.10 -7.81 -17.29
N VAL A 211 -23.14 -7.78 -16.37
CA VAL A 211 -22.09 -8.81 -16.28
C VAL A 211 -22.76 -10.17 -16.05
N LEU A 212 -22.46 -11.15 -16.90
CA LEU A 212 -23.07 -12.49 -16.84
C LEU A 212 -22.86 -13.12 -15.45
N GLY A 213 -23.96 -13.53 -14.82
CA GLY A 213 -23.97 -14.05 -13.44
C GLY A 213 -24.17 -12.98 -12.35
N ALA A 214 -23.93 -11.71 -12.68
CA ALA A 214 -24.13 -10.54 -11.82
C ALA A 214 -25.19 -9.56 -12.37
N GLU A 215 -26.17 -10.06 -13.13
CA GLU A 215 -27.20 -9.25 -13.78
C GLU A 215 -28.01 -8.42 -12.77
N GLY A 216 -28.25 -7.14 -13.10
CA GLY A 216 -28.85 -6.17 -12.19
C GLY A 216 -27.85 -5.46 -11.27
N ILE A 217 -26.56 -5.81 -11.32
CA ILE A 217 -25.49 -5.08 -10.63
C ILE A 217 -24.74 -4.20 -11.62
N ARG A 218 -24.38 -3.01 -11.17
CA ARG A 218 -23.53 -2.07 -11.89
C ARG A 218 -22.20 -1.92 -11.19
N PHE A 219 -21.12 -2.05 -11.95
CA PHE A 219 -19.76 -1.84 -11.47
C PHE A 219 -19.30 -0.47 -11.96
N PHE A 220 -18.93 0.39 -11.01
CA PHE A 220 -18.35 1.70 -11.29
C PHE A 220 -16.84 1.63 -11.06
N ILE A 221 -16.06 1.88 -12.09
CA ILE A 221 -14.60 1.89 -12.00
C ILE A 221 -14.18 3.31 -11.62
N LEU A 222 -13.72 3.48 -10.38
CA LEU A 222 -13.42 4.81 -9.83
C LEU A 222 -11.96 5.23 -9.99
N GLY A 223 -11.04 4.27 -10.11
CA GLY A 223 -9.62 4.54 -10.16
C GLY A 223 -8.82 3.39 -10.77
N PRO A 224 -7.49 3.51 -10.79
CA PRO A 224 -6.75 4.73 -10.42
C PRO A 224 -6.98 5.86 -11.45
N PRO A 225 -6.91 7.15 -11.04
CA PRO A 225 -7.13 8.27 -11.95
C PRO A 225 -6.08 8.31 -13.06
N LYS A 226 -6.43 8.85 -14.22
CA LYS A 226 -5.50 8.99 -15.36
C LYS A 226 -4.47 10.12 -15.16
N SER A 227 -4.82 11.16 -14.39
CA SER A 227 -3.92 12.29 -14.15
C SER A 227 -2.76 11.91 -13.22
N LEU A 228 -1.53 12.05 -13.70
CA LEU A 228 -0.28 11.88 -12.92
C LEU A 228 -0.26 12.75 -11.64
N ASP A 229 -0.81 13.97 -11.70
CA ASP A 229 -0.95 14.87 -10.55
C ASP A 229 -1.96 14.39 -9.51
N LEU A 230 -2.85 13.47 -9.86
CA LEU A 230 -3.78 12.83 -8.95
C LEU A 230 -3.26 11.48 -8.45
N LEU A 231 -2.45 10.78 -9.27
CA LEU A 231 -1.77 9.54 -8.86
C LEU A 231 -0.73 9.79 -7.74
N SER A 232 -0.11 10.96 -7.75
CA SER A 232 0.84 11.41 -6.72
C SER A 232 0.18 12.04 -5.47
N LYS A 233 -1.15 12.14 -5.43
CA LYS A 233 -1.87 12.69 -4.26
C LYS A 233 -2.35 11.54 -3.38
N GLU A 234 -1.64 11.31 -2.30
CA GLU A 234 -2.01 10.30 -1.31
C GLU A 234 -3.24 10.73 -0.50
N GLU A 235 -3.41 12.04 -0.22
CA GLU A 235 -4.61 12.58 0.45
C GLU A 235 -4.96 14.01 -0.01
N GLY A 236 -6.26 14.33 -0.02
CA GLY A 236 -6.73 15.71 -0.13
C GLY A 236 -6.28 16.51 1.09
N LYS A 237 -5.97 17.82 0.93
CA LYS A 237 -5.45 18.71 1.99
C LYS A 237 -6.28 18.73 3.31
N ASN A 238 -7.47 18.13 3.34
CA ASN A 238 -8.41 18.12 4.45
C ASN A 238 -8.90 16.71 4.85
N GLU A 239 -8.34 15.63 4.28
CA GLU A 239 -8.87 14.26 4.48
C GLU A 239 -7.97 13.39 5.38
N GLY A 240 -6.74 13.84 5.65
CA GLY A 240 -5.81 13.21 6.57
C GLY A 240 -5.97 13.60 8.04
N TYR A 241 -5.58 12.69 8.93
CA TYR A 241 -5.29 13.01 10.34
C TYR A 241 -4.01 13.87 10.49
N GLU A 242 -3.34 14.18 9.39
CA GLU A 242 -2.13 14.99 9.29
C GLU A 242 -2.42 16.50 9.37
N LYS A 243 -2.94 16.95 10.50
CA LYS A 243 -2.77 18.37 10.89
C LYS A 243 -1.37 18.67 11.43
N ARG A 244 -0.37 17.83 11.16
CA ARG A 244 0.96 17.95 11.77
C ARG A 244 2.15 17.86 10.84
N GLU A 245 1.98 17.52 9.56
CA GLU A 245 3.10 17.51 8.64
C GLU A 245 2.80 18.40 7.44
N ASN A 246 3.53 19.52 7.37
CA ASN A 246 3.52 20.34 6.17
C ASN A 246 4.21 19.57 5.05
N LYS A 247 3.56 19.53 3.89
CA LYS A 247 4.10 18.97 2.64
C LYS A 247 5.53 19.44 2.40
N SER A 248 6.42 18.46 2.20
CA SER A 248 7.65 18.61 1.42
C SER A 248 8.82 19.38 2.07
N THR A 249 9.13 19.15 3.34
CA THR A 249 10.49 19.42 3.87
C THR A 249 11.40 18.19 3.81
N THR A 250 10.84 16.98 3.86
CA THR A 250 11.58 15.71 3.78
C THR A 250 12.18 15.42 2.40
N ASN A 251 11.45 15.71 1.32
CA ASN A 251 11.95 15.51 -0.05
C ASN A 251 13.03 16.53 -0.45
N LEU A 252 12.91 17.78 0.02
CA LEU A 252 13.94 18.81 -0.18
C LEU A 252 15.19 18.49 0.65
N ALA A 253 15.03 18.13 1.94
CA ALA A 253 16.14 17.70 2.79
C ALA A 253 16.87 16.45 2.23
N PHE A 254 16.14 15.52 1.61
CA PHE A 254 16.73 14.34 0.96
C PHE A 254 17.54 14.69 -0.30
N ILE A 255 17.03 15.59 -1.15
CA ILE A 255 17.74 16.06 -2.35
C ILE A 255 18.94 16.95 -1.97
N GLU A 256 18.81 17.77 -0.93
CA GLU A 256 19.83 18.71 -0.47
C GLU A 256 20.98 18.00 0.28
N ALA A 257 20.67 16.95 1.05
CA ALA A 257 21.66 16.04 1.63
C ALA A 257 22.47 15.26 0.57
N LEU A 258 21.91 15.06 -0.63
CA LEU A 258 22.60 14.43 -1.76
C LEU A 258 23.42 15.44 -2.60
N SER A 259 23.17 16.75 -2.47
CA SER A 259 23.75 17.80 -3.31
C SER A 259 24.82 18.66 -2.62
N VAL A 260 25.46 18.17 -1.55
CA VAL A 260 26.41 18.98 -0.75
C VAL A 260 27.58 19.49 -1.61
N SER A 261 27.52 20.77 -1.95
CA SER A 261 28.67 21.66 -2.17
C SER A 261 28.84 22.54 -0.92
N GLU A 262 30.08 22.69 -0.45
CA GLU A 262 30.49 23.07 0.92
C GLU A 262 30.06 24.44 1.49
N ASP A 263 29.21 25.23 0.82
CA ASP A 263 29.17 26.67 1.09
C ASP A 263 28.01 27.24 1.94
N ASN A 264 27.04 26.48 2.45
CA ASN A 264 25.99 27.06 3.33
C ASN A 264 25.34 26.07 4.32
N ALA A 265 26.03 25.71 5.39
CA ALA A 265 25.58 24.72 6.38
C ALA A 265 24.48 25.19 7.36
N GLN A 266 24.03 26.46 7.31
CA GLN A 266 23.19 27.03 8.38
C GLN A 266 21.67 26.96 8.11
N ASP A 267 21.28 26.75 6.85
CA ASP A 267 19.88 26.53 6.44
C ASP A 267 19.54 25.04 6.23
N GLN A 268 20.49 24.13 6.53
CA GLN A 268 20.49 22.72 6.08
C GLN A 268 20.18 21.71 7.20
N ILE A 269 19.17 21.94 8.02
CA ILE A 269 18.71 20.95 9.01
C ILE A 269 17.19 20.77 8.96
N PRO A 270 16.69 19.52 9.06
CA PRO A 270 15.28 19.18 8.83
C PRO A 270 14.35 19.59 10.00
N PHE A 271 14.82 20.45 10.91
CA PHE A 271 14.10 20.86 12.10
C PHE A 271 13.63 22.31 11.97
N GLU A 272 12.39 22.59 12.38
CA GLU A 272 11.86 23.97 12.41
C GLU A 272 12.68 24.86 13.36
N SER A 273 12.65 26.18 13.13
CA SER A 273 13.35 27.20 13.94
C SER A 273 13.08 27.13 15.45
N ASP A 274 11.98 26.49 15.83
CA ASP A 274 11.54 26.35 17.22
C ASP A 274 12.22 25.18 17.97
N PHE A 275 12.89 24.28 17.24
CA PHE A 275 13.76 23.23 17.81
C PHE A 275 15.19 23.71 18.04
N PHE A 276 15.52 24.94 17.64
CA PHE A 276 16.79 25.54 17.99
C PHE A 276 16.76 25.93 19.47
N LEU A 277 17.65 25.34 20.26
CA LEU A 277 17.92 25.81 21.62
C LEU A 277 18.42 27.27 21.54
N ARG A 278 17.51 28.23 21.69
CA ARG A 278 17.89 29.62 21.96
C ARG A 278 18.70 29.60 23.24
N GLN A 279 19.99 29.92 23.14
CA GLN A 279 20.83 30.19 24.31
C GLN A 279 20.25 31.39 25.09
N ARG A 280 19.27 31.13 25.96
CA ARG A 280 18.81 32.06 26.99
C ARG A 280 18.42 31.29 28.26
N LEU A 281 19.44 31.11 29.11
CA LEU A 281 19.44 31.12 30.59
C LEU A 281 18.64 30.05 31.40
N PRO A 282 19.13 29.72 32.63
CA PRO A 282 18.86 28.47 33.33
C PRO A 282 17.62 28.50 34.23
N THR A 283 16.42 28.45 33.65
CA THR A 283 15.17 28.34 34.43
C THR A 283 14.23 27.20 34.03
N LEU A 284 14.56 26.44 32.98
CA LEU A 284 13.70 25.36 32.46
C LEU A 284 13.88 23.98 33.13
N LEU A 285 14.88 23.83 34.00
CA LEU A 285 15.11 22.57 34.73
C LEU A 285 14.08 22.28 35.85
N LEU A 286 13.18 23.21 36.17
CA LEU A 286 12.24 23.03 37.30
C LEU A 286 10.89 22.38 36.95
N ASN A 287 10.52 22.27 35.67
CA ASN A 287 9.16 21.83 35.29
C ASN A 287 9.04 20.41 34.71
N LEU A 288 10.14 19.68 34.50
CA LEU A 288 10.10 18.31 33.96
C LEU A 288 9.80 17.22 35.00
N LYS A 289 9.62 17.56 36.28
CA LYS A 289 9.27 16.60 37.35
C LYS A 289 7.76 16.50 37.67
N LYS A 290 6.85 17.16 36.93
CA LYS A 290 5.43 17.25 37.34
C LYS A 290 4.36 16.65 36.43
N ASN A 291 4.68 16.11 35.25
CA ASN A 291 3.64 15.57 34.36
C ASN A 291 3.80 14.07 34.08
N THR A 292 3.84 13.27 35.15
CA THR A 292 3.24 11.93 35.14
C THR A 292 1.75 12.09 35.44
N MET A 293 0.88 12.01 34.44
CA MET A 293 -0.53 11.72 34.69
C MET A 293 -1.17 10.99 33.50
N LEU A 294 -1.31 9.67 33.68
CA LEU A 294 -2.45 8.92 33.17
C LEU A 294 -3.73 9.67 33.50
N MET A 295 -4.56 9.94 32.50
CA MET A 295 -5.93 10.40 32.72
C MET A 295 -6.87 9.62 31.81
N SER A 296 -7.61 8.69 32.41
CA SER A 296 -8.78 8.07 31.82
C SER A 296 -9.92 9.11 31.73
N ARG A 297 -10.67 9.08 30.63
CA ARG A 297 -11.96 9.79 30.53
C ARG A 297 -13.07 8.80 30.14
N PRO A 298 -14.24 8.87 30.80
CA PRO A 298 -15.42 8.11 30.40
C PRO A 298 -16.09 8.79 29.19
N GLY A 299 -16.40 8.00 28.15
CA GLY A 299 -17.08 8.48 26.94
C GLY A 299 -16.37 8.23 25.60
N ALA A 300 -15.44 7.29 25.51
CA ALA A 300 -14.78 6.94 24.26
C ALA A 300 -15.74 6.24 23.28
N LYS A 301 -16.01 6.89 22.14
CA LYS A 301 -16.48 6.20 20.93
C LYS A 301 -15.27 5.53 20.29
N LEU A 302 -15.33 4.22 20.09
CA LEU A 302 -14.45 3.52 19.16
C LEU A 302 -14.89 3.84 17.74
N THR A 303 -13.99 4.45 16.96
CA THR A 303 -14.11 4.55 15.50
C THR A 303 -12.79 4.06 14.91
N THR A 304 -12.85 2.95 14.18
CA THR A 304 -11.74 2.46 13.35
C THR A 304 -11.78 3.17 12.00
N THR A 305 -10.62 3.56 11.50
CA THR A 305 -10.41 4.10 10.15
C THR A 305 -10.87 3.08 9.11
N GLY A 306 -11.69 3.53 8.17
CA GLY A 306 -12.36 2.69 7.18
C GLY A 306 -13.75 3.24 6.88
N SER A 307 -13.83 4.04 5.85
CA SER A 307 -15.04 4.69 5.32
C SER A 307 -16.25 3.75 5.22
N LEU A 308 -17.26 4.00 6.06
CA LEU A 308 -18.63 3.55 5.83
C LEU A 308 -19.60 4.60 6.38
N ALA A 309 -19.97 5.56 5.52
CA ALA A 309 -21.07 6.47 5.79
C ALA A 309 -22.38 5.85 5.26
N GLY A 310 -23.11 5.14 6.14
CA GLY A 310 -24.48 4.75 5.87
C GLY A 310 -25.44 5.87 6.27
N ARG A 311 -26.20 6.42 5.33
CA ARG A 311 -27.33 7.33 5.62
C ARG A 311 -28.64 6.58 5.37
N ASN A 312 -29.42 6.40 6.43
CA ASN A 312 -30.77 5.84 6.37
C ASN A 312 -31.74 6.92 5.87
N TRP A 313 -32.44 6.67 4.77
CA TRP A 313 -33.62 7.46 4.40
C TRP A 313 -34.85 6.69 4.88
N ARG A 314 -35.59 7.31 5.82
CA ARG A 314 -37.04 7.13 5.95
C ARG A 314 -37.71 8.30 5.27
#